data_AF-A0A962QHI8-F1
#
_entry.id   AF-A0A962QHI8-F1
#
_cell.length_a   1.000
_cell.length_b   1.000
_cell.length_c   1.000
_cell.angle_alpha   90.00
_cell.angle_beta   90.00
_cell.angle_gamma   90.00
#
_symmetry.space_group_name_H-M   'P 1'
#
loop_
_entity.id
_entity.type
_entity.pdbx_description
1 polymer ?
#
loop_
_entity_poly.entity_id
_entity_poly.type
_entity_poly.pdbx_seq_one_letter_code
_entity_poly.pdbx_strand_id
1 'polypeptide(L)' 'MSAGRKRAFDKAEALDKAMRVFWENGYSGTSVTDLTAALGINKPSMYAAFG' A
#
# COMPACT_ATOMS: atom_id res chain seq x y z
N MET A 1 5.64 24.00 6.20
CA MET A 1 5.21 22.74 5.56
C MET A 1 4.40 21.95 6.58
N SER A 2 3.08 21.97 6.46
CA SER A 2 2.21 21.33 7.45
C SER A 2 2.15 19.84 7.16
N ALA A 3 2.96 19.05 7.86
CA ALA A 3 2.76 17.60 8.00
C ALA A 3 1.50 17.36 8.85
N GLY A 4 0.36 17.69 8.25
CA GLY A 4 -0.93 17.73 8.90
C GLY A 4 -1.54 16.34 8.99
N ARG A 5 -1.46 15.77 10.20
CA ARG A 5 -2.39 14.78 10.76
C ARG A 5 -2.16 13.32 10.32
N LYS A 6 -1.48 12.56 11.19
CA LYS A 6 -1.67 11.10 11.29
C LYS A 6 -3.17 10.81 11.52
N ARG A 7 -3.92 10.41 10.48
CA ARG A 7 -5.23 9.69 10.60
C ARG A 7 -5.93 9.33 9.29
N ALA A 8 -5.53 9.87 8.13
CA ALA A 8 -6.03 9.43 6.83
C ALA A 8 -4.95 8.61 6.13
N PHE A 9 -5.34 7.50 5.51
CA PHE A 9 -4.47 6.67 4.67
C PHE A 9 -3.69 7.55 3.67
N ASP A 10 -2.36 7.50 3.73
CA ASP A 10 -1.50 8.21 2.79
C ASP A 10 -1.26 7.31 1.57
N LYS A 11 -1.94 7.66 0.46
CA LYS A 11 -1.84 6.90 -0.78
C LYS A 11 -0.43 6.95 -1.39
N ALA A 12 0.33 8.02 -1.18
CA ALA A 12 1.69 8.13 -1.70
C ALA A 12 2.66 7.22 -0.95
N GLU A 13 2.58 7.20 0.39
CA GLU A 13 3.35 6.25 1.21
C GLU A 13 2.97 4.80 0.88
N ALA A 14 1.68 4.55 0.68
CA ALA A 14 1.18 3.24 0.27
C ALA A 14 1.73 2.81 -1.10
N LEU A 15 1.75 3.71 -2.08
CA LEU A 15 2.30 3.42 -3.41
C LEU A 15 3.80 3.07 -3.32
N ASP A 16 4.58 3.81 -2.53
CA ASP A 16 6.01 3.53 -2.33
C ASP A 16 6.23 2.15 -1.70
N LYS A 17 5.46 1.80 -0.67
CA LYS A 17 5.50 0.46 -0.05
C LYS A 17 5.10 -0.64 -1.03
N ALA A 18 4.03 -0.44 -1.80
CA ALA A 18 3.59 -1.40 -2.80
C ALA A 18 4.67 -1.65 -3.87
N MET A 19 5.34 -0.59 -4.36
CA MET A 19 6.45 -0.74 -5.29
C MET A 19 7.61 -1.57 -4.72
N ARG A 20 7.96 -1.38 -3.44
CA ARG A 20 9.01 -2.19 -2.79
C ARG A 20 8.65 -3.66 -2.75
N VAL A 21 7.40 -4.00 -2.41
CA VAL A 21 6.92 -5.39 -2.42
C VAL A 21 7.06 -6.00 -3.82
N PHE A 22 6.69 -5.24 -4.86
CA PHE A 22 6.86 -5.68 -6.24
C PHE A 22 8.33 -5.85 -6.65
N TRP A 23 9.24 -5.03 -6.14
CA TRP A 23 10.68 -5.19 -6.38
C TRP A 23 11.29 -6.39 -5.68
N GLU A 24 10.85 -6.70 -4.46
CA GLU A 24 11.37 -7.83 -3.69
C GLU A 24 10.83 -9.17 -4.19
N ASN A 25 9.54 -9.25 -4.51
CA ASN A 25 8.86 -10.50 -4.81
C ASN A 25 8.56 -10.69 -6.31
N GLY A 26 8.76 -9.66 -7.13
CA GLY A 26 8.35 -9.65 -8.53
C GLY A 26 6.83 -9.55 -8.71
N TYR A 27 6.39 -9.25 -9.94
CA TYR A 27 4.96 -9.06 -10.25
C TYR A 27 4.12 -10.32 -10.00
N SER A 28 4.59 -11.48 -10.45
CA SER A 28 3.89 -12.76 -10.32
C SER A 28 3.95 -13.35 -8.90
N GLY A 29 4.94 -12.97 -8.09
CA GLY A 29 5.09 -13.42 -6.71
C GLY A 29 4.38 -12.53 -5.70
N THR A 30 3.92 -11.34 -6.11
CA THR A 30 3.23 -10.40 -5.23
C THR A 30 1.73 -10.63 -5.26
N SER A 31 1.14 -11.05 -4.14
CA SER A 31 -0.30 -11.15 -4.00
C SER A 31 -0.91 -9.88 -3.41
N VAL A 32 -2.22 -9.70 -3.60
CA VAL A 32 -3.01 -8.65 -2.93
C VAL A 32 -2.87 -8.76 -1.40
N THR A 33 -2.72 -9.98 -0.87
CA THR A 33 -2.53 -10.21 0.56
C THR A 33 -1.19 -9.64 1.03
N ASP A 34 -0.11 -9.84 0.27
CA ASP A 34 1.22 -9.30 0.59
C ASP A 34 1.23 -7.78 0.56
N LEU A 35 0.56 -7.20 -0.44
CA LEU A 35 0.37 -5.75 -0.53
C LEU A 35 -0.40 -5.23 0.67
N THR A 36 -1.56 -5.81 1.01
CA THR A 36 -2.32 -5.37 2.20
C THR A 36 -1.54 -5.49 3.50
N ALA A 37 -0.72 -6.55 3.64
CA ALA A 37 0.11 -6.76 4.81
C ALA A 37 1.22 -5.70 4.92
N ALA A 38 1.93 -5.41 3.82
CA ALA A 38 2.97 -4.38 3.78
C ALA A 38 2.41 -2.96 3.96
N LEU A 39 1.20 -2.72 3.47
CA LEU A 39 0.49 -1.44 3.58
C LEU A 39 -0.15 -1.23 4.95
N GLY A 40 -0.36 -2.30 5.73
CA GLY A 40 -1.08 -2.24 7.01
C GLY A 40 -2.56 -1.92 6.87
N ILE A 41 -3.16 -2.24 5.72
CA ILE A 41 -4.57 -1.99 5.41
C ILE A 41 -5.29 -3.29 5.09
N ASN A 42 -6.63 -3.26 5.06
CA ASN A 42 -7.41 -4.41 4.61
C ASN A 42 -7.64 -4.39 3.08
N LYS A 43 -8.06 -5.53 2.51
CA LYS A 43 -8.36 -5.65 1.07
C LYS A 43 -9.39 -4.61 0.58
N PRO A 44 -10.51 -4.37 1.29
CA PRO A 44 -11.48 -3.34 0.87
C PRO A 44 -10.88 -1.93 0.76
N SER A 45 -10.08 -1.50 1.74
CA SER A 45 -9.39 -0.20 1.71
C SER A 45 -8.36 -0.14 0.59
N MET A 46 -7.69 -1.24 0.28
CA MET A 46 -6.78 -1.31 -0.86
C MET A 46 -7.52 -1.12 -2.19
N TYR A 47 -8.64 -1.82 -2.41
CA TYR A 47 -9.46 -1.63 -3.60
C TYR A 47 -10.11 -0.24 -3.65
N ALA A 48 -10.50 0.35 -2.52
CA ALA A 48 -10.98 1.73 -2.47
C ALA A 48 -9.88 2.76 -2.78
N ALA A 49 -8.63 2.43 -2.47
CA ALA A 49 -7.48 3.31 -2.71
C ALA A 49 -6.90 3.17 -4.13
N PHE A 50 -6.90 1.97 -4.71
CA PHE A 50 -6.17 1.63 -5.95
C PHE A 50 -7.03 0.96 -7.04
N GLY A 51 -8.29 0.65 -6.76
CA GLY A 51 -9.26 0.12 -7.74
C GLY A 51 -9.87 1.18 -8.62
#